data_AF-A0A7K4CZ75-F1
#
_entry.id   AF-A0A7K4CZ75-F1
#
_cell.length_a   1.000
_cell.length_b   1.000
_cell.length_c   1.000
_cell.angle_alpha   90.00
_cell.angle_beta   90.00
_cell.angle_gamma   90.00
#
_symmetry.space_group_name_H-M   'P 1'
#
loop_
_entity.id
_entity.type
_entity.pdbx_description
1 polymer ?
#
loop_
_entity_poly.entity_id
_entity_poly.type
_entity_poly.pdbx_seq_one_letter_code
_entity_poly.pdbx_strand_id
1 'polypeptide(L)' 'MEQTHTTMMLSEVADGKSLRVCKVDADKDAKRRLANLGLLPGVEIRKRHAAPLHGPVEIE' A
#
# COMPACT_ATOMS: atom_id res chain seq x y z
N MET A 1 23.72 -8.86 10.05
CA MET A 1 22.94 -7.64 9.80
C MET A 1 21.49 -8.07 9.67
N GLU A 2 20.77 -8.14 10.79
CA GLU A 2 19.33 -8.47 10.78
C GLU A 2 18.57 -7.24 10.28
N GLN A 3 17.97 -7.34 9.09
CA GLN A 3 17.06 -6.33 8.59
C GLN A 3 15.67 -6.65 9.12
N THR A 4 15.25 -5.96 10.18
CA THR A 4 13.89 -6.03 10.72
C THR A 4 12.91 -5.45 9.69
N HIS A 5 12.23 -6.31 8.92
CA HIS A 5 11.13 -5.89 8.07
C HIS A 5 9.88 -5.65 8.93
N THR A 6 9.46 -4.40 9.04
CA THR A 6 8.17 -4.06 9.66
C THR A 6 7.08 -4.00 8.58
N THR A 7 5.99 -4.72 8.80
CA THR A 7 4.79 -4.67 7.94
C THR A 7 3.73 -3.83 8.62
N MET A 8 3.21 -2.82 7.92
CA MET A 8 2.22 -1.86 8.43
C MET A 8 1.13 -1.65 7.39
N MET A 9 -0.03 -1.11 7.78
CA MET A 9 -1.08 -0.78 6.83
C MET A 9 -0.70 0.47 6.05
N LEU A 10 -1.08 0.54 4.77
CA LEU A 10 -0.80 1.72 3.90
C LEU A 10 -1.32 3.03 4.50
N SER A 11 -2.40 2.97 5.29
CA SER A 11 -2.98 4.13 5.99
C SER A 11 -2.03 4.72 7.03
N GLU A 12 -1.24 3.89 7.71
CA GLU A 12 -0.38 4.27 8.85
C GLU A 12 0.99 4.82 8.43
N VAL A 13 1.39 4.57 7.19
CA VAL A 13 2.66 5.03 6.64
C VAL A 13 2.65 6.56 6.47
N ALA A 14 3.73 7.26 6.78
CA ALA A 14 3.87 8.68 6.44
C ALA A 14 3.86 8.92 4.91
N ASP A 15 3.40 10.10 4.49
CA ASP A 15 3.54 10.51 3.10
C ASP A 15 5.02 10.61 2.66
N GLY A 16 5.24 10.49 1.35
CA GLY A 16 6.56 10.51 0.72
C GLY A 16 7.38 9.22 0.87
N LYS A 17 6.88 8.20 1.59
CA LYS A 17 7.60 6.94 1.80
C LYS A 17 7.35 5.94 0.67
N SER A 18 8.43 5.30 0.21
CA SER A 18 8.40 4.15 -0.69
C SER A 18 8.28 2.86 0.10
N LEU A 19 7.39 1.99 -0.35
CA LEU A 19 6.96 0.77 0.32
C LEU A 19 6.92 -0.37 -0.68
N ARG A 20 7.01 -1.60 -0.19
CA ARG A 20 6.70 -2.78 -0.98
C ARG A 20 5.41 -3.41 -0.49
N VAL A 21 4.48 -3.68 -1.41
CA VAL A 21 3.23 -4.37 -1.09
C VAL A 21 3.58 -5.80 -0.64
N CYS A 22 3.36 -6.10 0.64
CA CYS A 22 3.62 -7.45 1.18
C CYS A 22 2.41 -8.37 0.97
N LYS A 23 1.21 -7.86 1.26
CA LYS A 23 -0.05 -8.60 1.16
C LYS A 23 -1.19 -7.63 0.83
N VAL A 24 -2.18 -8.13 0.10
CA VAL A 24 -3.46 -7.43 -0.15
C VAL A 24 -4.58 -8.21 0.53
N ASP A 25 -5.11 -7.64 1.61
CA ASP A 25 -6.25 -8.19 2.34
C ASP A 25 -7.52 -7.42 1.95
N ALA A 26 -8.30 -8.01 1.03
CA ALA A 26 -9.53 -7.44 0.50
C ALA A 26 -10.40 -8.55 -0.13
N ASP A 27 -11.67 -8.26 -0.35
CA ASP A 27 -12.60 -9.15 -1.05
C ASP A 27 -12.18 -9.43 -2.50
N LYS A 28 -12.78 -10.46 -3.11
CA LYS A 28 -12.41 -10.94 -4.45
C LYS A 28 -12.47 -9.84 -5.50
N ASP A 29 -13.53 -9.03 -5.52
CA ASP A 29 -13.71 -7.93 -6.46
C ASP A 29 -12.68 -6.81 -6.25
N ALA A 30 -12.41 -6.47 -4.99
CA ALA A 30 -11.40 -5.47 -4.63
C ALA A 30 -9.98 -5.94 -5.00
N LYS A 31 -9.62 -7.20 -4.72
CA LYS A 31 -8.35 -7.80 -5.14
C LYS A 31 -8.19 -7.78 -6.66
N ARG A 32 -9.23 -8.12 -7.42
CA ARG A 32 -9.20 -8.06 -8.88
C ARG A 32 -9.03 -6.63 -9.38
N ARG A 33 -9.72 -5.67 -8.78
CA ARG A 33 -9.56 -4.24 -9.11
C ARG A 33 -8.14 -3.75 -8.83
N LEU A 34 -7.59 -4.07 -7.66
CA LEU A 34 -6.22 -3.73 -7.29
C LEU A 34 -5.20 -4.38 -8.24
N ALA A 35 -5.40 -5.64 -8.60
CA ALA A 35 -4.56 -6.33 -9.60
C ALA A 35 -4.60 -5.64 -10.97
N ASN A 36 -5.78 -5.21 -11.45
CA ASN A 36 -5.90 -4.46 -12.70
C ASN A 36 -5.21 -3.09 -12.64
N LEU A 37 -5.09 -2.49 -11.44
CA LEU A 37 -4.35 -1.25 -11.20
C LEU A 37 -2.84 -1.48 -10.99
N GLY A 38 -2.36 -2.73 -11.02
CA GLY A 38 -0.96 -3.08 -10.77
C GLY A 38 -0.58 -3.19 -9.29
N LEU A 39 -1.55 -3.18 -8.37
CA LEU A 39 -1.32 -3.30 -6.93
C LEU A 39 -1.31 -4.77 -6.50
N LEU A 40 -0.17 -5.41 -6.74
CA LEU A 40 0.06 -6.81 -6.44
C LEU A 40 1.14 -6.96 -5.35
N PRO A 41 1.11 -8.05 -4.56
CA PRO A 41 2.21 -8.40 -3.68
C PRO A 41 3.54 -8.41 -4.44
N GLY A 42 4.54 -7.73 -3.89
CA GLY A 42 5.87 -7.59 -4.46
C GLY A 42 6.10 -6.29 -5.21
N VAL A 43 5.06 -5.51 -5.52
CA VAL A 43 5.18 -4.21 -6.21
C VAL A 43 5.66 -3.13 -5.25
N GLU A 44 6.58 -2.29 -5.72
CA GLU A 44 7.00 -1.09 -5.02
C GLU A 44 6.08 0.08 -5.37
N ILE A 45 5.63 0.80 -4.34
CA ILE A 45 4.73 1.94 -4.46
C ILE A 45 5.24 3.08 -3.58
N ARG A 46 4.94 4.32 -3.95
CA ARG A 46 5.21 5.48 -3.10
C ARG A 46 3.90 6.06 -2.60
N LYS A 47 3.75 6.19 -1.27
CA LYS A 47 2.61 6.91 -0.69
C LYS A 47 2.81 8.40 -0.96
N ARG A 48 1.98 9.00 -1.80
CA ARG A 48 2.04 10.44 -2.09
C ARG A 48 1.38 11.24 -0.99
N HIS A 49 0.12 10.94 -0.72
CA HIS A 49 -0.70 11.71 0.21
C HIS A 49 -1.83 10.82 0.75
N ALA A 50 -2.26 11.07 1.97
CA ALA A 50 -3.48 10.51 2.52
C ALA A 50 -4.35 11.65 3.02
N ALA A 51 -5.58 11.70 2.54
CA ALA A 51 -6.52 12.72 2.98
C ALA A 51 -6.82 12.54 4.49
N PRO A 52 -6.87 13.64 5.27
CA PRO A 52 -7.31 13.56 6.65
C PRO A 52 -8.77 13.06 6.70
N LEU A 53 -9.11 12.19 7.67
CA LEU A 53 -10.44 11.58 7.89
C LEU A 53 -10.78 10.33 7.04
N HIS A 54 -9.93 9.30 7.03
CA HIS A 54 -10.19 8.04 6.29
C HIS A 54 -10.49 8.26 4.80
N GLY A 55 -10.01 9.36 4.24
CA GLY A 55 -10.16 9.64 2.82
C GLY A 55 -9.24 8.77 1.95
N PRO A 56 -9.30 8.95 0.63
CA PRO A 56 -8.50 8.14 -0.29
C PRO A 56 -7.00 8.35 -0.03
N VAL A 57 -6.23 7.26 -0.21
CA VAL A 57 -4.77 7.30 -0.23
C VAL A 57 -4.32 7.40 -1.68
N GLU A 58 -3.49 8.39 -1.97
CA GLU A 58 -2.83 8.56 -3.25
C GLU A 58 -1.48 7.84 -3.25
N ILE A 59 -1.26 7.07 -4.31
CA ILE A 59 -0.04 6.29 -4.54
C ILE A 59 0.42 6.46 -5.99
N GLU A 60 1.72 6.33 -6.20
CA GLU A 60 2.40 6.31 -7.50
C GLU A 60 3.28 5.06 -7.62
#